data_AF-A0A1Q7YZ36-F1
#
_entry.id   AF-A0A1Q7YZ36-F1
#
_cell.length_a   1.000
_cell.length_b   1.000
_cell.length_c   1.000
_cell.angle_alpha   90.00
_cell.angle_beta   90.00
_cell.angle_gamma   90.00
#
_symmetry.space_group_name_H-M   'P 1'
#
loop_
_entity.id
_entity.type
_entity.pdbx_description
1 polymer ?
#
loop_
_entity_poly.entity_id
_entity_poly.type
_entity_poly.pdbx_seq_one_letter_code
_entity_poly.pdbx_strand_id
1 'polypeptide(L)' 'MDTAKSLPLAERIELIEALWESIAQEGYEPPLTAEQAAELDRRLEAHQKNPDDVLSWDTIKTDLQNKYTKN' A
#
# COMPACT_ATOMS: atom_id res chain seq x y z
N MET A 1 -22.29 8.63 1.55
CA MET A 1 -21.10 8.94 0.70
C MET A 1 -20.88 10.43 0.55
N ASP A 2 -21.92 11.24 0.35
CA ASP A 2 -21.76 12.70 0.17
C ASP A 2 -21.20 13.41 1.42
N THR A 3 -21.53 12.91 2.61
CA THR A 3 -21.00 13.38 3.89
C THR A 3 -19.50 13.15 4.06
N ALA A 4 -18.99 11.97 3.68
CA ALA A 4 -17.55 11.69 3.74
C ALA A 4 -16.78 12.56 2.74
N LYS A 5 -17.34 12.82 1.56
CA LYS A 5 -16.70 13.67 0.55
C LYS A 5 -16.62 15.14 0.96
N SER A 6 -17.56 15.61 1.79
CA SER A 6 -17.58 17.00 2.31
C SER A 6 -16.60 17.29 3.44
N LEU A 7 -15.97 16.26 4.02
CA LEU A 7 -14.93 16.46 5.04
C LEU A 7 -13.67 17.11 4.43
N PRO A 8 -12.92 17.90 5.22
CA PRO A 8 -11.56 18.32 4.88
C PRO A 8 -10.69 17.12 4.47
N LEU A 9 -9.70 17.35 3.60
CA LEU A 9 -8.89 16.25 3.04
C LEU A 9 -8.22 15.39 4.13
N ALA A 10 -7.68 16.01 5.19
CA ALA A 10 -7.05 15.29 6.29
C ALA A 10 -8.05 14.35 7.00
N GLU A 11 -9.22 14.88 7.37
CA GLU A 11 -10.30 14.08 7.99
C GLU A 11 -10.80 12.95 7.09
N ARG A 12 -10.80 13.14 5.76
CA ARG A 12 -11.12 12.06 4.81
C ARG A 12 -10.08 10.95 4.83
N ILE A 13 -8.80 11.29 4.91
CA ILE A 13 -7.71 10.29 4.97
C ILE A 13 -7.82 9.51 6.27
N GLU A 14 -7.97 10.20 7.40
CA GLU A 14 -8.15 9.57 8.72
C GLU A 14 -9.38 8.66 8.74
N LEU A 15 -10.50 9.09 8.16
CA LEU A 15 -11.70 8.27 8.06
C LEU A 15 -11.48 7.02 7.20
N ILE A 16 -10.76 7.14 6.07
CA ILE A 16 -10.44 5.99 5.21
C ILE A 16 -9.57 4.99 5.96
N GLU A 17 -8.54 5.46 6.68
CA GLU A 17 -7.67 4.61 7.48
C GLU A 17 -8.44 3.88 8.59
N ALA A 18 -9.29 4.60 9.33
CA ALA A 18 -10.11 4.01 10.40
C ALA A 18 -11.11 2.97 9.88
N LEU A 19 -11.77 3.24 8.74
CA LEU A 19 -12.69 2.28 8.12
C LEU A 19 -11.95 1.06 7.58
N TRP A 20 -10.78 1.24 7.00
CA TRP A 20 -9.96 0.14 6.51
C TRP A 20 -9.53 -0.80 7.64
N GLU A 21 -9.09 -0.24 8.77
CA GLU A 21 -8.75 -0.99 9.98
C GLU A 21 -9.96 -1.75 10.55
N SER A 22 -11.15 -1.11 10.60
CA SER A 22 -12.38 -1.75 11.07
C SER A 22 -12.73 -3.00 10.25
N ILE A 23 -12.64 -2.91 8.92
CA ILE A 23 -12.94 -4.03 8.02
C ILE A 23 -12.03 -5.23 8.30
N ALA A 24 -10.73 -4.98 8.55
CA ALA A 24 -9.78 -6.02 8.92
C ALA A 24 -10.14 -6.64 10.29
N GLN A 25 -10.47 -5.81 11.29
CA GLN A 25 -10.87 -6.25 12.62
C GLN A 25 -12.18 -7.04 12.64
N GLU A 26 -13.09 -6.77 11.70
CA GLU A 26 -14.33 -7.52 11.48
C GLU A 26 -14.10 -8.88 10.79
N GLY A 27 -12.85 -9.24 10.50
CA GLY A 27 -12.47 -10.56 9.96
C GLY A 27 -12.61 -10.67 8.45
N TYR A 28 -12.59 -9.55 7.72
CA TYR A 28 -12.55 -9.58 6.26
C TYR A 28 -11.17 -10.01 5.77
N GLU A 29 -11.05 -11.31 5.49
CA GLU A 29 -9.86 -11.93 4.89
C GLU A 29 -10.22 -12.49 3.51
N PRO A 30 -10.13 -11.69 2.43
CA PRO A 30 -10.43 -12.19 1.10
C PRO A 30 -9.39 -13.26 0.70
N PRO A 31 -9.81 -14.38 0.10
CA PRO A 31 -8.87 -15.39 -0.36
C PRO A 31 -8.01 -14.81 -1.49
N LEU A 32 -6.74 -15.19 -1.51
CA LEU A 32 -5.85 -14.88 -2.63
C LEU A 32 -6.23 -15.72 -3.85
N THR A 33 -6.08 -15.16 -5.05
CA THR A 33 -6.05 -15.99 -6.26
C THR A 33 -4.76 -16.81 -6.30
N ALA A 34 -4.74 -17.87 -7.10
CA ALA A 34 -3.54 -18.70 -7.26
C ALA A 34 -2.35 -17.88 -7.77
N GLU A 35 -2.59 -16.93 -8.68
CA GLU A 35 -1.57 -16.04 -9.23
C GLU A 35 -1.03 -15.07 -8.17
N GLN A 36 -1.89 -14.55 -7.29
CA GLN A 36 -1.48 -13.69 -6.20
C GLN A 36 -0.63 -14.45 -5.17
N ALA A 37 -1.07 -15.65 -4.77
CA ALA A 37 -0.31 -16.50 -3.86
C ALA A 37 1.07 -16.85 -4.42
N ALA A 38 1.12 -17.27 -5.69
CA ALA A 38 2.38 -17.59 -6.36
C ALA A 38 3.34 -16.40 -6.46
N GLU A 39 2.82 -15.18 -6.70
CA GLU A 39 3.65 -13.97 -6.73
C GLU A 39 4.19 -13.60 -5.34
N LEU A 40 3.40 -13.79 -4.28
CA LEU A 40 3.87 -13.58 -2.91
C LEU A 40 4.98 -14.57 -2.54
N ASP A 41 4.80 -15.86 -2.85
CA ASP A 41 5.83 -16.90 -2.62
C ASP A 41 7.12 -16.57 -3.37
N ARG A 42 7.02 -16.20 -4.66
CA ARG A 42 8.17 -15.82 -5.48
C ARG A 42 8.92 -14.61 -4.89
N ARG A 43 8.20 -13.59 -4.42
CA ARG A 43 8.81 -12.39 -3.80
C ARG A 43 9.44 -12.70 -2.46
N LEU A 44 8.81 -13.55 -1.65
CA LEU A 44 9.35 -13.98 -0.37
C LEU A 44 10.67 -14.75 -0.55
N GLU A 45 10.71 -15.70 -1.48
CA GLU A 45 11.95 -16.42 -1.81
C GLU A 45 13.05 -15.49 -2.32
N ALA A 46 12.71 -14.53 -3.19
CA ALA A 46 13.67 -13.57 -3.72
C ALA A 46 14.27 -12.71 -2.59
N HIS A 47 13.44 -12.22 -1.67
CA HIS A 47 13.89 -11.44 -0.53
C HIS A 47 14.73 -12.27 0.45
N GLN A 48 14.38 -13.53 0.70
CA GLN A 48 15.19 -14.42 1.54
C GLN A 48 16.59 -14.68 0.93
N LYS A 49 16.68 -14.77 -0.40
CA LYS A 49 17.97 -14.94 -1.12
C LYS A 49 18.80 -13.67 -1.15
N ASN A 50 18.15 -12.50 -1.21
CA ASN A 50 18.82 -11.20 -1.27
C ASN A 50 18.07 -10.16 -0.41
N PRO A 51 18.26 -10.17 0.92
CA PRO A 51 17.49 -9.32 1.83
C PRO A 51 17.77 -7.83 1.65
N ASP A 52 18.95 -7.49 1.14
CA ASP A 52 19.38 -6.12 0.88
C ASP A 52 18.94 -5.60 -0.50
N ASP A 53 18.20 -6.41 -1.29
CA ASP A 53 17.59 -6.00 -2.57
C ASP A 53 16.32 -5.16 -2.33
N VAL A 54 16.50 -4.07 -1.60
CA VAL A 54 15.44 -3.16 -1.19
C VAL A 54 15.87 -1.73 -1.47
N LEU A 55 14.89 -0.88 -1.77
CA LEU A 55 15.11 0.56 -1.91
C LEU A 55 14.46 1.26 -0.73
N SER A 56 15.16 2.24 -0.17
CA SER A 56 14.58 3.09 0.87
C SER A 56 13.42 3.91 0.30
N TRP A 57 12.46 4.24 1.16
CA TRP A 57 11.35 5.11 0.78
C TRP A 57 11.85 6.46 0.25
N ASP A 58 12.85 7.05 0.90
CA ASP A 58 13.41 8.34 0.49
C ASP A 58 14.05 8.28 -0.90
N THR A 59 14.72 7.16 -1.23
CA THR A 59 15.28 6.92 -2.57
C THR A 59 14.17 6.91 -3.62
N ILE A 60 13.15 6.05 -3.45
CA ILE A 60 12.05 5.94 -4.41
C ILE A 60 11.27 7.25 -4.53
N LYS A 61 10.99 7.91 -3.40
CA LYS A 61 10.29 9.20 -3.39
C LYS A 61 11.06 10.26 -4.16
N THR A 62 12.38 10.33 -3.96
CA THR A 62 13.27 11.26 -4.69
C THR A 62 13.27 10.96 -6.18
N ASP A 63 13.36 9.67 -6.56
CA ASP A 63 13.35 9.25 -7.96
C ASP A 63 12.02 9.60 -8.65
N LEU A 64 10.90 9.38 -7.98
CA LEU A 64 9.57 9.74 -8.49
C LEU A 64 9.42 11.27 -8.65
N GLN A 65 9.84 12.05 -7.66
CA GLN A 65 9.80 13.52 -7.75
C GLN A 65 10.68 14.03 -8.89
N ASN A 66 11.89 13.49 -9.05
CA ASN A 66 12.76 13.86 -10.17
C ASN A 66 12.13 13.53 -11.53
N LYS A 67 11.41 12.41 -11.63
CA LYS A 67 10.78 11.96 -12.88
C LYS A 67 9.53 12.74 -13.25
N TYR A 68 8.74 13.21 -12.26
CA TYR A 68 7.42 13.78 -12.51
C TYR A 68 7.27 15.26 -12.12
N THR A 69 8.23 15.86 -11.41
CA THR A 69 8.19 17.28 -10.97
C THR A 69 9.17 18.16 -11.75
N LYS A 70 10.12 17.59 -12.50
CA LYS A 70 10.91 18.33 -13.49
C LYS A 70 10.16 18.36 -14.84
N ASN A 71 9.06 19.11 -14.88
CA ASN A 71 8.43 19.68 -16.08
C ASN A 71 7.76 20.98 -15.69
#